data_AF-A0A817JEK0-F1
#
_entry.id   AF-A0A817JEK0-F1
#
_cell.length_a   1.000
_cell.length_b   1.000
_cell.length_c   1.000
_cell.angle_alpha   90.00
_cell.angle_beta   90.00
_cell.angle_gamma   90.00
#
_symmetry.space_group_name_H-M   'P 1'
#
loop_
_entity.id
_entity.type
_entity.pdbx_description
1 polymer ?
#
loop_
_entity_poly.entity_id
_entity_poly.type
_entity_poly.pdbx_seq_one_letter_code
_entity_poly.pdbx_strand_id
1 'polypeptide(L)'
;MTPIAVFFFLLLGREHNFQKYNNSVVDMLNTPYDYGSLMHYSPNGFSANGRPTIEPLQPNVTIGQRVNLSAIDIQEVRILYNCSVTGVTLPLRTTTTTSKCVT
;
A
#
# COMPACT_ATOMS: atom_id res chain seq x y z
N MET A 1 3.03 -16.62 -5.63
CA MET A 1 4.21 -16.03 -6.30
C MET A 1 4.24 -14.55 -5.97
N THR A 2 5.40 -13.92 -5.82
CA THR A 2 5.46 -12.49 -5.50
C THR A 2 5.35 -11.64 -6.77
N PRO A 3 4.51 -10.58 -6.78
CA PRO A 3 4.20 -9.79 -7.98
C PRO A 3 5.32 -8.82 -8.40
N ILE A 4 6.39 -8.73 -7.59
CA ILE A 4 7.55 -7.87 -7.82
C ILE A 4 8.85 -8.68 -7.75
N ALA A 5 9.86 -8.20 -8.45
CA ALA A 5 11.26 -8.58 -8.28
C ALA A 5 11.99 -7.58 -7.37
N VAL A 6 12.95 -8.06 -6.57
CA VAL A 6 13.80 -7.22 -5.71
C VAL A 6 15.26 -7.41 -6.09
N PHE A 7 15.98 -6.31 -6.32
CA PHE A 7 17.39 -6.28 -6.68
C PHE A 7 18.23 -5.68 -5.55
N PHE A 8 19.32 -6.34 -5.17
CA PHE A 8 20.14 -6.00 -4.02
C PHE A 8 21.26 -5.00 -4.34
N PHE A 9 20.91 -3.89 -4.98
CA PHE A 9 21.79 -2.71 -5.10
C PHE A 9 21.42 -1.69 -4.02
N LEU A 10 21.40 -2.12 -2.77
CA LEU A 10 20.87 -1.34 -1.64
C LEU A 10 21.98 -0.58 -0.91
N LEU A 11 21.61 0.53 -0.27
CA LEU A 11 22.42 1.15 0.78
C LEU A 11 22.68 0.11 1.89
N LEU A 12 23.92 0.08 2.39
CA LEU A 12 24.35 -0.88 3.41
C LEU A 12 23.38 -0.93 4.60
N GLY A 13 22.95 -2.14 4.98
CA GLY A 13 22.08 -2.37 6.12
C GLY A 13 20.60 -2.11 5.87
N ARG A 14 20.16 -1.91 4.61
CA ARG A 14 18.75 -1.69 4.24
C ARG A 14 18.03 -2.93 3.73
N GLU A 15 18.68 -4.09 3.70
CA GLU A 15 18.16 -5.36 3.21
C GLU A 15 16.91 -5.81 3.97
N HIS A 16 16.86 -5.52 5.28
CA HIS A 16 15.72 -5.86 6.15
C HIS A 16 14.40 -5.20 5.70
N ASN A 17 14.44 -4.07 5.00
CA ASN A 17 13.24 -3.38 4.52
C ASN A 17 12.49 -4.17 3.43
N PHE A 18 13.12 -5.18 2.84
CA PHE A 18 12.56 -6.02 1.78
C PHE A 18 12.24 -7.44 2.26
N GLN A 19 12.37 -7.71 3.56
CA GLN A 19 12.00 -9.01 4.14
C GLN A 19 10.48 -9.19 4.05
N LYS A 20 10.08 -10.37 3.56
CA LYS A 20 8.67 -10.73 3.41
C LYS A 20 8.16 -11.33 4.72
N TYR A 21 7.01 -10.86 5.17
CA TYR A 21 6.28 -11.50 6.25
C TYR A 21 5.44 -12.66 5.71
N ASN A 22 5.22 -13.68 6.55
CA ASN A 22 4.35 -14.80 6.23
C ASN A 22 2.90 -14.52 6.70
N ASN A 23 1.98 -15.41 6.31
CA ASN A 23 0.55 -15.27 6.62
C ASN A 23 0.22 -15.41 8.12
N SER A 24 1.17 -15.82 8.96
CA SER A 24 0.97 -15.84 10.41
C SER A 24 1.15 -14.46 11.05
N VAL A 25 1.75 -13.51 10.31
CA VAL A 25 2.04 -12.14 10.76
C VAL A 25 1.18 -11.11 10.03
N VAL A 26 0.84 -11.37 8.76
CA VAL A 26 0.08 -10.45 7.92
C VAL A 26 -1.19 -11.13 7.40
N ASP A 27 -2.31 -10.42 7.50
CA ASP A 27 -3.57 -10.78 6.85
C ASP A 27 -3.76 -9.91 5.61
N MET A 28 -4.05 -10.55 4.47
CA MET A 28 -4.29 -9.85 3.20
C MET A 28 -5.73 -9.34 3.07
N LEU A 29 -6.62 -9.59 4.04
CA LEU A 29 -8.01 -9.12 4.05
C LEU A 29 -8.78 -9.41 2.74
N ASN A 30 -8.37 -10.49 2.06
CA ASN A 30 -8.88 -10.91 0.75
C ASN A 30 -8.78 -9.85 -0.37
N THR A 31 -7.77 -8.96 -0.31
CA THR A 31 -7.44 -7.99 -1.36
C THR A 31 -6.28 -8.47 -2.23
N PRO A 32 -6.23 -8.06 -3.52
CA PRO A 32 -5.08 -8.33 -4.38
C PRO A 32 -3.91 -7.41 -4.03
N TYR A 33 -2.71 -7.74 -4.52
CA TYR A 33 -1.54 -6.87 -4.36
C TYR A 33 -1.74 -5.53 -5.07
N ASP A 34 -1.64 -4.44 -4.34
CA ASP A 34 -1.85 -3.11 -4.86
C ASP A 34 -0.55 -2.36 -5.16
N TYR A 35 -0.18 -2.33 -6.43
CA TYR A 35 0.97 -1.56 -6.93
C TYR A 35 0.80 -0.05 -6.74
N GLY A 36 -0.45 0.42 -6.72
CA GLY A 36 -0.81 1.82 -6.51
C GLY A 36 -0.94 2.21 -5.05
N SER A 37 -0.71 1.28 -4.11
CA SER A 37 -0.82 1.55 -2.67
C SER A 37 0.12 2.68 -2.27
N LEU A 38 -0.37 3.57 -1.41
CA LEU A 38 0.44 4.64 -0.82
C LEU A 38 1.63 4.08 -0.02
N MET A 39 1.48 2.86 0.51
CA MET A 39 2.49 2.13 1.27
C MET A 39 3.53 1.44 0.39
N HIS A 40 3.28 1.27 -0.92
CA HIS A 40 4.23 0.63 -1.82
C HIS A 40 5.48 1.50 -2.00
N TYR A 41 6.68 0.92 -1.87
CA TYR A 41 7.93 1.65 -2.12
C TYR A 41 8.06 2.09 -3.60
N SER A 42 8.83 3.15 -3.83
CA SER A 42 9.20 3.57 -5.18
C SER A 42 10.19 2.59 -5.83
N PRO A 43 10.35 2.63 -7.17
CA PRO A 43 11.24 1.68 -7.86
C PRO A 43 12.67 1.70 -7.33
N ASN A 44 13.16 2.85 -6.87
CA ASN A 44 14.55 3.06 -6.44
C ASN A 44 14.68 3.09 -4.90
N GLY A 45 13.69 2.58 -4.15
CA GLY A 45 13.71 2.58 -2.69
C GLY A 45 15.01 2.02 -2.14
N PHE A 46 15.70 2.79 -1.30
CA PHE A 46 17.00 2.43 -0.68
C PHE A 46 18.13 2.08 -1.67
N SER A 47 18.04 2.46 -2.94
CA SER A 47 19.08 2.20 -3.94
C SER A 47 20.39 2.91 -3.60
N ALA A 48 21.52 2.20 -3.72
CA ALA A 48 22.86 2.77 -3.55
C ALA A 48 23.43 3.41 -4.82
N ASN A 49 22.91 3.03 -5.99
CA ASN A 49 23.45 3.44 -7.30
C ASN A 49 22.40 4.11 -8.20
N GLY A 50 21.25 4.46 -7.64
CA GLY A 50 20.13 5.07 -8.35
C GLY A 50 19.40 4.12 -9.30
N ARG A 51 19.76 2.84 -9.39
CA ARG A 51 19.02 1.85 -10.19
C ARG A 51 17.79 1.33 -9.42
N PRO A 52 16.77 0.81 -10.12
CA PRO A 52 15.64 0.17 -9.48
C PRO A 52 16.06 -0.99 -8.57
N THR A 53 15.47 -1.02 -7.39
CA THR A 53 15.55 -2.09 -6.39
C THR A 53 14.26 -2.90 -6.38
N ILE A 54 13.15 -2.36 -6.89
CA ILE A 54 11.87 -3.05 -7.07
C ILE A 54 11.40 -2.88 -8.51
N GLU A 55 10.97 -3.98 -9.13
CA GLU A 55 10.38 -3.97 -10.48
C GLU A 55 9.09 -4.82 -10.50
N PRO A 56 7.95 -4.26 -10.95
CA PRO A 56 6.73 -5.02 -11.20
C PRO A 56 6.96 -6.11 -12.25
N LEU A 57 6.47 -7.33 -12.00
CA LEU A 57 6.48 -8.40 -13.00
C LEU A 57 5.37 -8.22 -14.05
N GLN A 58 4.35 -7.42 -13.73
CA GLN A 58 3.28 -7.06 -14.65
C GLN A 58 3.73 -5.88 -15.54
N PRO A 59 3.56 -5.96 -16.87
CA PRO A 59 3.96 -4.88 -17.77
C PRO A 59 3.10 -3.62 -17.55
N ASN A 60 3.70 -2.46 -17.80
CA ASN A 60 3.05 -1.14 -17.79
C ASN A 60 2.41 -0.74 -16.45
N VAL A 61 2.94 -1.25 -15.33
CA VAL A 61 2.50 -0.86 -13.99
C VAL A 61 3.49 0.12 -13.36
N THR A 62 2.97 1.20 -12.77
CA THR A 62 3.74 2.18 -12.00
C THR A 62 3.60 1.93 -10.51
N ILE A 63 4.67 2.14 -9.75
CA ILE A 63 4.71 1.97 -8.30
C ILE A 63 5.28 3.21 -7.61
N GLY A 64 4.98 3.38 -6.31
CA GLY A 64 5.62 4.40 -5.48
C GLY A 64 4.95 5.77 -5.47
N GLN A 65 3.68 5.86 -5.87
CA GLN A 65 2.92 7.10 -5.76
C GLN A 65 2.81 7.57 -4.30
N ARG A 66 2.78 8.88 -4.07
CA ARG A 66 2.67 9.51 -2.74
C ARG A 66 1.60 10.60 -2.70
N VAL A 67 0.61 10.50 -3.58
CA VAL A 67 -0.39 11.55 -3.81
C VAL A 67 -1.64 11.27 -3.00
N ASN A 68 -2.24 10.08 -3.15
CA ASN A 68 -3.52 9.73 -2.54
C ASN A 68 -3.53 8.28 -2.06
N LEU A 69 -4.46 7.92 -1.17
CA LEU A 69 -4.77 6.52 -0.91
C LEU A 69 -5.37 5.87 -2.16
N SER A 70 -5.00 4.62 -2.43
CA SER A 70 -5.66 3.83 -3.46
C SER A 70 -7.05 3.36 -3.00
N ALA A 71 -7.85 2.83 -3.93
CA ALA A 71 -9.12 2.21 -3.58
C ALA A 71 -8.93 0.99 -2.65
N ILE A 72 -7.83 0.24 -2.82
CA ILE A 72 -7.53 -0.94 -2.01
C ILE A 72 -7.03 -0.52 -0.62
N ASP A 73 -6.19 0.50 -0.51
CA ASP A 73 -5.76 1.07 0.79
C ASP A 73 -6.99 1.46 1.64
N ILE A 74 -7.95 2.16 1.02
CA ILE A 74 -9.20 2.57 1.68
C ILE A 74 -10.03 1.36 2.08
N GLN A 75 -10.13 0.35 1.21
CA GLN A 75 -10.88 -0.87 1.47
C GLN A 75 -10.27 -1.66 2.64
N GLU A 76 -8.97 -1.87 2.65
CA GLU A 76 -8.25 -2.61 3.70
C GLU A 76 -8.44 -1.95 5.06
N VAL A 77 -8.28 -0.62 5.14
CA VAL A 77 -8.52 0.14 6.38
C VAL A 77 -9.98 0.00 6.82
N ARG A 78 -10.95 0.08 5.89
CA ARG A 78 -12.37 -0.10 6.24
C ARG A 78 -12.66 -1.50 6.77
N ILE A 79 -12.08 -2.54 6.19
CA ILE A 79 -12.24 -3.93 6.67
C ILE A 79 -11.61 -4.06 8.06
N LEU A 80 -10.37 -3.59 8.22
CA LEU A 80 -9.60 -3.70 9.47
C LEU A 80 -10.28 -3.02 10.65
N TYR A 81 -10.90 -1.85 10.42
CA TYR A 81 -11.58 -1.06 11.44
C TYR A 81 -13.10 -1.28 11.48
N ASN A 82 -13.63 -2.23 10.70
CA ASN A 82 -15.06 -2.56 10.59
C ASN A 82 -15.94 -1.32 10.25
N CYS A 83 -15.48 -0.51 9.30
CA CYS A 83 -16.21 0.64 8.79
C CYS A 83 -17.25 0.19 7.74
N SER A 84 -18.54 0.30 8.08
CA SER A 84 -19.63 0.07 7.13
C SER A 84 -19.77 1.24 6.15
N VAL A 85 -19.93 0.96 4.87
CA VAL A 85 -20.32 1.98 3.88
C VAL A 85 -21.83 2.21 4.00
N THR A 86 -22.28 2.85 5.08
CA THR A 86 -23.67 3.30 5.15
C THR A 86 -23.82 4.45 4.16
N GLY A 87 -24.58 4.21 3.09
CA GLY A 87 -24.83 5.17 2.02
C GLY A 87 -25.34 6.48 2.58
N VAL A 88 -24.52 7.53 2.49
CA VAL A 88 -24.97 8.90 2.65
C VAL A 88 -24.80 9.57 1.31
N THR A 89 -25.92 9.71 0.60
CA THR A 89 -26.10 10.75 -0.40
C THR A 89 -25.82 12.08 0.30
N LEU A 90 -24.80 12.81 -0.14
CA LEU A 90 -24.33 14.05 0.47
C LEU A 90 -25.50 15.03 0.70
N PRO A 91 -25.57 15.64 1.90
CA PRO A 91 -25.56 17.08 1.92
C PRO A 91 -24.28 17.59 2.57
N LEU A 92 -23.82 18.72 2.04
CA LEU A 92 -22.67 19.46 2.49
C LEU A 92 -22.80 19.84 3.98
N ARG A 93 -21.73 19.55 4.74
CA ARG A 93 -21.23 20.27 5.93
C ARG A 93 -21.64 19.82 7.34
N THR A 94 -20.56 19.60 8.12
CA THR A 94 -20.36 19.80 9.58
C THR A 94 -21.31 19.12 10.56
N THR A 95 -20.80 18.07 11.22
CA THR A 95 -20.90 17.92 12.68
C THR A 95 -19.85 16.93 13.19
N THR A 96 -19.10 17.40 14.18
CA THR A 96 -18.16 16.66 15.03
C THR A 96 -18.88 15.46 15.64
N THR A 97 -18.58 14.25 15.15
CA THR A 97 -18.88 13.00 15.87
C THR A 97 -17.63 12.16 15.82
N THR A 98 -17.17 11.69 16.98
CA THR A 98 -16.04 10.78 17.14
C THR A 98 -16.39 9.40 16.57
N SER A 99 -16.61 9.29 15.26
CA SER A 99 -16.71 8.02 14.57
C SER A 99 -15.30 7.55 14.19
N LYS A 100 -15.02 6.27 14.43
CA LYS A 100 -13.75 5.61 14.05
C LYS A 100 -13.45 5.67 12.54
N CYS A 101 -14.42 6.10 11.75
CA CYS A 101 -14.35 6.22 10.31
C CYS A 101 -14.68 7.68 9.97
N VAL A 102 -13.74 8.37 9.34
CA VAL A 102 -13.95 9.68 8.72
C VAL A 102 -13.83 9.46 7.22
N THR A 103 -14.83 9.94 6.47
CA THR A 103 -14.92 9.82 5.02
C THR A 103 -14.03 10.83 4.31
#